data_AF-A0A2A5RVH3-F1
#
_entry.id   AF-A0A2A5RVH3-F1
#
_cell.length_a   1.000
_cell.length_b   1.000
_cell.length_c   1.000
_cell.angle_alpha   90.00
_cell.angle_beta   90.00
_cell.angle_gamma   90.00
#
_symmetry.space_group_name_H-M   'P 1'
#
loop_
_entity.id
_entity.type
_entity.pdbx_description
1 polymer ?
#
loop_
_entity_poly.entity_id
_entity_poly.type
_entity_poly.pdbx_seq_one_letter_code
_entity_poly.pdbx_strand_id
1 'polypeptide(L)'
;MSDKGIYLAVQACEHLNRALLIEEELAEKKDWEIVSVIPQLHAGGSGQVAAYQLFKSPVEVEHIVANAGLDIGDTSIGMHVKHVQIPVRPILRELGGAHVTALKSRPKLIGGERARYK
;
A
#
# COMPACT_ATOMS: atom_id res chain seq x y z
N MET A 1 2.86 3.41 -14.48
CA MET A 1 2.32 2.14 -13.91
C MET A 1 0.85 1.97 -14.23
N SER A 2 0.10 3.08 -14.25
CA SER A 2 -1.32 3.15 -14.56
C SER A 2 -1.70 2.50 -15.91
N ASP A 3 -0.88 2.67 -16.95
CA ASP A 3 -1.11 2.02 -18.28
C ASP A 3 -1.10 0.49 -18.22
N LYS A 4 -0.52 -0.09 -17.16
CA LYS A 4 -0.53 -1.54 -16.90
C LYS A 4 -1.67 -1.96 -15.95
N GLY A 5 -2.59 -1.04 -15.63
CA GLY A 5 -3.65 -1.24 -14.64
C GLY A 5 -3.16 -1.29 -13.20
N ILE A 6 -1.95 -0.79 -12.93
CA ILE A 6 -1.34 -0.78 -11.59
C ILE A 6 -1.39 0.64 -11.04
N TYR A 7 -2.07 0.80 -9.91
CA TYR A 7 -2.13 2.05 -9.17
C TYR A 7 -1.25 1.97 -7.93
N LEU A 8 -0.52 3.04 -7.63
CA LEU A 8 0.37 3.12 -6.48
C LEU A 8 -0.33 3.85 -5.32
N ALA A 9 -0.11 3.35 -4.11
CA ALA A 9 -0.45 4.03 -2.88
C ALA A 9 0.79 4.09 -2.00
N VAL A 10 1.05 5.26 -1.39
CA VAL A 10 2.23 5.49 -0.56
C VAL A 10 1.78 5.83 0.85
N GLN A 11 2.09 4.94 1.79
CA GLN A 11 1.70 5.06 3.18
C GLN A 11 2.51 6.16 3.88
N ALA A 12 1.82 6.97 4.67
CA ALA A 12 2.42 7.88 5.63
C ALA A 12 3.02 7.17 6.85
N CYS A 13 3.81 7.89 7.62
CA CYS A 13 4.17 7.46 8.97
C CYS A 13 2.96 7.50 9.94
N GLU A 14 3.17 6.98 11.14
CA GLU A 14 2.16 6.90 12.20
C GLU A 14 1.61 8.27 12.64
N HIS A 15 2.35 9.36 12.44
CA HIS A 15 1.88 10.73 12.76
C HIS A 15 0.67 11.16 11.91
N LEU A 16 0.53 10.61 10.71
CA LEU A 16 -0.64 10.81 9.84
C LEU A 16 -1.54 9.57 9.83
N ASN A 17 -1.50 8.76 10.90
CA ASN A 17 -2.31 7.57 11.08
C ASN A 17 -2.18 6.55 9.93
N ARG A 18 -1.04 6.55 9.22
CA ARG A 18 -0.80 5.68 8.05
C ARG A 18 -1.82 5.88 6.92
N ALA A 19 -2.36 7.09 6.79
CA ALA A 19 -3.07 7.52 5.60
C ALA A 19 -2.22 7.29 4.35
N LEU A 20 -2.86 7.15 3.20
CA LEU A 20 -2.18 6.82 1.96
C LEU A 20 -2.39 7.90 0.92
N LEU A 21 -1.27 8.36 0.38
CA LEU A 21 -1.26 9.19 -0.79
C LEU A 21 -1.56 8.33 -2.03
N ILE A 22 -2.57 8.72 -2.80
CA ILE A 22 -2.99 8.10 -4.07
C ILE A 22 -3.35 9.17 -5.11
N GLU A 23 -3.60 8.76 -6.35
CA GLU A 23 -4.25 9.61 -7.34
C GLU A 23 -5.75 9.74 -7.04
N GLU A 24 -6.29 10.96 -7.13
CA GLU A 24 -7.70 11.30 -6.91
C GLU A 24 -8.66 10.40 -7.71
N GLU A 25 -8.35 10.15 -8.98
CA GLU A 25 -9.13 9.27 -9.87
C GLU A 25 -9.37 7.88 -9.25
N LEU A 26 -8.36 7.35 -8.54
CA LEU A 26 -8.49 6.05 -7.89
C LEU A 26 -9.39 6.13 -6.65
N ALA A 27 -9.25 7.19 -5.85
CA ALA A 27 -10.07 7.42 -4.66
C ALA A 27 -11.56 7.42 -5.04
N GLU A 28 -11.93 8.22 -6.04
CA GLU A 28 -13.30 8.33 -6.56
C GLU A 28 -13.80 6.99 -7.13
N LYS A 29 -12.97 6.32 -7.94
CA LYS A 29 -13.32 5.01 -8.55
C LYS A 29 -13.55 3.91 -7.51
N LYS A 30 -12.94 4.03 -6.33
CA LYS A 30 -13.04 3.06 -5.25
C LYS A 30 -13.97 3.47 -4.13
N ASP A 31 -14.51 4.69 -4.18
CA ASP A 31 -15.30 5.28 -3.11
C ASP A 31 -14.55 5.22 -1.77
N TRP A 32 -13.27 5.62 -1.79
CA TRP A 32 -12.43 5.69 -0.60
C TRP A 32 -12.51 7.08 0.02
N GLU A 33 -12.59 7.12 1.36
CA GLU A 33 -12.68 8.37 2.13
C GLU A 33 -11.41 9.20 1.98
N ILE A 34 -11.54 10.36 1.35
CA ILE A 34 -10.46 11.35 1.21
C ILE A 34 -10.33 12.12 2.52
N VAL A 35 -9.12 12.17 3.06
CA VAL A 35 -8.78 12.93 4.27
C VAL A 35 -7.86 14.11 3.93
N SER A 36 -7.86 15.14 4.78
CA SER A 36 -7.14 16.38 4.48
C SER A 36 -5.83 16.49 5.26
N VAL A 37 -4.71 16.31 4.59
CA VAL A 37 -3.37 16.71 5.07
C VAL A 37 -2.43 16.92 3.88
N ILE A 38 -1.47 17.84 4.02
CA ILE A 38 -0.37 17.97 3.07
C ILE A 38 0.87 17.38 3.75
N PRO A 39 1.47 16.31 3.21
CA PRO A 39 2.63 15.68 3.82
C PRO A 39 3.82 16.64 3.88
N GLN A 40 4.55 16.57 4.99
CA GLN A 40 5.77 17.33 5.24
C GLN A 40 6.90 16.38 5.64
N LEU A 41 8.15 16.81 5.49
CA LEU A 41 9.30 15.98 5.89
C LEU A 41 9.25 15.61 7.39
N HIS A 42 8.71 16.49 8.23
CA HIS A 42 8.56 16.27 9.67
C HIS A 42 7.23 15.59 10.06
N ALA A 43 6.31 15.40 9.12
CA ALA A 43 5.00 14.79 9.36
C ALA A 43 4.48 14.13 8.06
N GLY A 44 4.67 12.81 7.94
CA GLY A 44 4.34 12.01 6.76
C GLY A 44 5.53 11.20 6.24
N GLY A 45 6.70 11.86 6.12
CA GLY A 45 7.97 11.23 5.76
C GLY A 45 8.41 11.50 4.33
N SER A 46 9.71 11.34 4.06
CA SER A 46 10.34 11.72 2.78
C SER A 46 9.78 10.96 1.58
N GLY A 47 9.43 9.68 1.75
CA GLY A 47 8.84 8.86 0.69
C GLY A 47 7.48 9.40 0.20
N GLN A 48 6.62 9.81 1.14
CA GLN A 48 5.31 10.38 0.83
C GLN A 48 5.44 11.79 0.23
N VAL A 49 6.36 12.62 0.74
CA VAL A 49 6.65 13.94 0.15
C VAL A 49 7.13 13.82 -1.30
N ALA A 50 8.03 12.86 -1.57
CA ALA A 50 8.49 12.59 -2.93
C ALA A 50 7.35 12.10 -3.83
N ALA A 51 6.48 11.22 -3.34
CA ALA A 51 5.32 10.74 -4.08
C ALA A 51 4.32 11.87 -4.38
N TYR A 52 4.09 12.79 -3.44
CA TYR A 52 3.22 13.95 -3.62
C TYR A 52 3.67 14.84 -4.78
N GLN A 53 4.99 14.99 -4.97
CA GLN A 53 5.55 15.76 -6.08
C GLN A 53 5.47 15.04 -7.44
N LEU A 54 5.37 13.71 -7.43
CA LEU A 54 5.38 12.88 -8.64
C LEU A 54 3.98 12.51 -9.12
N PHE A 55 2.97 12.55 -8.24
CA PHE A 55 1.58 12.28 -8.58
C PHE A 55 0.96 13.46 -9.34
N LYS A 56 -0.05 13.17 -10.15
CA LYS A 56 -0.72 14.17 -10.99
C LYS A 56 -1.78 14.95 -10.22
N SER A 57 -2.65 14.24 -9.50
CA SER A 57 -3.67 14.81 -8.61
C SER A 57 -3.62 14.06 -7.27
N PRO A 58 -2.61 14.34 -6.42
CA PRO A 58 -2.45 13.64 -5.15
C PRO A 58 -3.58 13.94 -4.17
N VAL A 59 -4.16 12.91 -3.58
CA VAL A 59 -5.06 12.99 -2.42
C VAL A 59 -4.64 11.97 -1.36
N GLU A 60 -4.98 12.25 -0.11
CA GLU A 60 -4.80 11.31 1.00
C GLU A 60 -6.10 10.55 1.24
N VAL A 61 -6.01 9.24 1.48
CA VAL A 61 -7.14 8.42 1.90
C VAL A 61 -6.88 7.75 3.23
N GLU A 62 -7.94 7.59 4.02
CA GLU A 62 -7.85 6.98 5.35
C GLU A 62 -7.40 5.52 5.27
N HIS A 63 -8.06 4.72 4.41
CA HIS A 63 -7.84 3.29 4.31
C HIS A 63 -8.00 2.78 2.87
N ILE A 64 -7.23 1.73 2.53
CA ILE A 64 -7.31 1.03 1.26
C ILE A 64 -7.32 -0.49 1.43
N VAL A 65 -7.71 -1.19 0.36
CA VAL A 65 -7.54 -2.65 0.24
C VAL A 65 -6.72 -2.96 -1.03
N ALA A 66 -5.41 -3.08 -0.86
CA ALA A 66 -4.43 -3.35 -1.91
C ALA A 66 -4.29 -4.84 -2.24
N ASN A 67 -3.91 -5.15 -3.49
CA ASN A 67 -3.65 -6.54 -3.91
C ASN A 67 -2.27 -7.06 -3.46
N ALA A 68 -1.31 -6.16 -3.29
CA ALA A 68 0.06 -6.44 -2.90
C ALA A 68 0.70 -5.16 -2.36
N GLY A 69 1.86 -5.27 -1.72
CA GLY A 69 2.65 -4.13 -1.29
C GLY A 69 4.10 -4.49 -0.99
N LEU A 70 4.93 -3.46 -0.94
CA LEU A 70 6.35 -3.50 -0.63
C LEU A 70 6.59 -2.62 0.60
N ASP A 71 7.27 -3.16 1.60
CA ASP A 71 7.64 -2.46 2.82
C ASP A 71 9.16 -2.32 2.86
N ILE A 72 9.64 -1.08 3.05
CA ILE A 72 11.05 -0.73 3.07
C ILE A 72 11.31 -0.06 4.42
N GLY A 73 12.11 -0.72 5.27
CA GLY A 73 12.43 -0.22 6.61
C GLY A 73 11.42 -0.63 7.69
N ASP A 74 10.75 -1.78 7.51
CA ASP A 74 9.89 -2.42 8.51
C ASP A 74 8.74 -1.52 9.01
N THR A 75 8.16 -0.74 8.11
CA THR A 75 7.10 0.23 8.40
C THR A 75 5.73 -0.39 8.59
N SER A 76 5.56 -1.69 8.33
CA SER A 76 4.32 -2.46 8.49
C SER A 76 3.18 -1.99 7.57
N ILE A 77 3.05 -2.65 6.42
CA ILE A 77 1.98 -2.38 5.42
C ILE A 77 0.81 -3.38 5.47
N GLY A 78 0.84 -4.32 6.41
CA GLY A 78 -0.07 -5.46 6.45
C GLY A 78 -1.54 -5.04 6.52
N MET A 79 -1.88 -3.97 7.23
CA MET A 79 -3.26 -3.47 7.33
C MET A 79 -3.88 -3.09 5.97
N HIS A 80 -3.06 -2.76 4.97
CA HIS A 80 -3.53 -2.32 3.65
C HIS A 80 -3.71 -3.48 2.66
N VAL A 81 -3.09 -4.64 2.90
CA VAL A 81 -3.09 -5.74 1.90
C VAL A 81 -4.28 -6.66 2.13
N LYS A 82 -5.04 -6.90 1.06
CA LYS A 82 -6.22 -7.77 1.06
C LYS A 82 -5.93 -9.13 1.69
N HIS A 83 -6.75 -9.52 2.67
CA HIS A 83 -6.70 -10.85 3.23
C HIS A 83 -7.17 -11.91 2.20
N VAL A 84 -6.46 -13.03 1.96
CA VAL A 84 -5.36 -13.64 2.72
C VAL A 84 -3.99 -13.16 2.24
N GLN A 85 -3.19 -12.63 3.17
CA GLN A 85 -1.84 -12.16 2.90
C GLN A 85 -0.84 -13.31 2.80
N ILE A 86 0.10 -13.20 1.88
CA ILE A 86 1.17 -14.17 1.63
C ILE A 86 2.48 -13.41 1.50
N PRO A 87 3.46 -13.66 2.38
CA PRO A 87 4.80 -13.12 2.24
C PRO A 87 5.43 -13.52 0.91
N VAL A 88 5.98 -12.54 0.21
CA VAL A 88 6.81 -12.74 -0.98
C VAL A 88 8.24 -12.47 -0.55
N ARG A 89 9.17 -13.38 -0.89
CA ARG A 89 10.61 -13.20 -0.62
C ARG A 89 11.23 -12.43 -1.79
N PRO A 90 11.58 -11.15 -1.63
CA PRO A 90 12.21 -10.39 -2.70
C PRO A 90 13.62 -10.93 -2.98
N ILE A 91 14.07 -10.77 -4.23
CA ILE A 91 15.45 -11.11 -4.62
C ILE A 91 16.44 -10.18 -3.89
N LEU A 92 16.13 -8.88 -3.87
CA LEU A 92 16.84 -7.86 -3.10
C LEU A 92 16.16 -7.68 -1.75
N ARG A 93 16.81 -8.09 -0.67
CA ARG A 93 16.24 -8.06 0.70
C ARG A 93 16.53 -6.78 1.46
N GLU A 94 17.38 -5.93 0.91
CA GLU A 94 17.75 -4.64 1.50
C GLU A 94 17.84 -3.57 0.41
N LEU A 95 17.54 -2.33 0.79
CA LEU A 95 17.74 -1.14 -0.02
C LEU A 95 18.40 -0.07 0.84
N GLY A 96 19.68 0.23 0.57
CA GLY A 96 20.43 1.21 1.36
C GLY A 96 20.54 0.87 2.85
N GLY A 97 20.51 -0.43 3.20
CA GLY A 97 20.52 -0.93 4.58
C GLY A 97 19.14 -1.04 5.24
N ALA A 98 18.07 -0.59 4.58
CA ALA A 98 16.70 -0.83 5.05
C ALA A 98 16.21 -2.21 4.59
N HIS A 99 15.60 -2.99 5.47
CA HIS A 99 15.00 -4.27 5.10
C HIS A 99 13.87 -4.09 4.10
N VAL A 100 13.77 -5.02 3.16
CA VAL A 100 12.72 -5.05 2.13
C VAL A 100 11.89 -6.30 2.32
N THR A 101 10.62 -6.11 2.69
CA THR A 101 9.63 -7.18 2.75
C THR A 101 8.50 -6.91 1.77
N ALA A 102 7.82 -7.96 1.33
CA ALA A 102 6.72 -7.82 0.38
C ALA A 102 5.58 -8.75 0.73
N LEU A 103 4.35 -8.30 0.46
CA LEU A 103 3.13 -9.06 0.65
C LEU A 103 2.35 -9.10 -0.65
N LYS A 104 1.74 -10.24 -0.95
CA LYS A 104 0.66 -10.36 -1.95
C LYS A 104 -0.59 -10.93 -1.31
N SER A 105 -1.72 -10.79 -1.97
CA SER A 105 -2.98 -11.41 -1.55
C SER A 105 -3.34 -12.63 -2.39
N ARG A 106 -4.11 -13.55 -1.81
CA ARG A 106 -4.79 -14.64 -2.54
C ARG A 106 -6.23 -14.81 -2.03
N PRO A 107 -7.12 -15.44 -2.82
CA PRO A 107 -8.43 -15.85 -2.34
C PRO A 107 -8.32 -16.80 -1.13
N LYS A 108 -9.30 -16.72 -0.22
CA LYS A 108 -9.47 -17.71 0.84
C LYS A 108 -9.74 -19.08 0.21
N LEU A 109 -9.01 -20.10 0.63
CA LEU A 109 -9.41 -21.48 0.38
C LEU A 109 -10.42 -21.85 1.47
N ILE A 110 -11.66 -22.11 1.07
CA ILE A 110 -12.78 -22.42 1.98
C ILE A 110 -13.39 -23.77 1.59
N GLY A 111 -13.93 -24.50 2.56
CA GLY A 111 -14.54 -25.81 2.32
C GLY A 111 -14.34 -26.76 3.51
N GLY A 112 -15.27 -27.70 3.68
CA GLY A 112 -15.17 -28.74 4.71
C GLY A 112 -14.20 -29.86 4.33
N GLU A 113 -14.17 -30.94 5.12
CA GLU A 113 -13.25 -32.08 4.98
C GLU A 113 -13.16 -32.69 3.56
N ARG A 114 -14.26 -32.63 2.82
CA ARG A 114 -14.37 -33.20 1.46
C ARG A 114 -13.87 -32.25 0.36
N ALA A 115 -13.48 -31.03 0.69
CA ALA A 115 -13.03 -30.05 -0.29
C ALA A 115 -11.74 -30.51 -0.98
N ARG A 116 -11.64 -30.17 -2.26
CA ARG A 116 -10.47 -30.38 -3.12
C ARG A 116 -10.23 -29.07 -3.86
N TYR A 117 -8.97 -28.64 -3.89
CA TYR A 117 -8.54 -27.39 -4.55
C TYR A 117 -7.62 -27.67 -5.74
N LYS A 118 -7.44 -28.95 -6.05
CA LYS A 118 -6.80 -29.59 -7.18
C LYS A 118 -7.44 -30.95 -7.36
#